data_AF-A0A7S0L1D6-F1
#
_entry.id   AF-A0A7S0L1D6-F1
#
_cell.length_a   1.000
_cell.length_b   1.000
_cell.length_c   1.000
_cell.angle_alpha   90.00
_cell.angle_beta   90.00
_cell.angle_gamma   90.00
#
_symmetry.space_group_name_H-M   'P 1'
#
loop_
_entity.id
_entity.type
_entity.pdbx_description
1 polymer ?
#
loop_
_entity_poly.entity_id
_entity_poly.type
_entity_poly.pdbx_seq_one_letter_code
_entity_poly.pdbx_strand_id
1 'polypeptide(L)'
;RGQTRVVVNDGGVEDAADFVRDELSRLLAIRPEDPATALLVLTSPQFEDFGKLMSFQSQAQAIAYELAFSQGAAEVQVLPFHPDASYSELVNDPADCSTRSPLPMLHLLRDADVNEAENMWALQHSHGKMPGIQQRNSAYLRGLGWELASSMCKRCDPQPPRL
;
A
#
# COMPACT_ATOMS: atom_id res chain seq x y z
N ARG A 1 -3.41 13.90 14.96
CA ARG A 1 -3.78 12.48 14.82
C ARG A 1 -3.90 12.22 13.33
N GLY A 2 -3.07 11.36 12.76
CA GLY A 2 -3.13 11.04 11.33
C GLY A 2 -4.48 10.40 10.99
N GLN A 3 -5.12 10.89 9.93
CA GLN A 3 -6.41 10.34 9.48
C GLN A 3 -6.15 9.24 8.47
N THR A 4 -6.46 8.00 8.83
CA THR A 4 -6.54 6.89 7.88
C THR A 4 -7.98 6.79 7.39
N ARG A 5 -8.19 7.04 6.10
CA ARG A 5 -9.46 6.87 5.42
C ARG A 5 -9.47 5.52 4.73
N VAL A 6 -10.48 4.70 4.98
CA VAL A 6 -10.68 3.43 4.27
C VAL A 6 -11.94 3.55 3.43
N VAL A 7 -11.84 3.22 2.15
CA VAL A 7 -12.94 3.29 1.18
C VAL A 7 -12.97 2.02 0.36
N VAL A 8 -14.18 1.60 -0.01
CA VAL A 8 -14.42 0.40 -0.82
C VAL A 8 -14.91 0.85 -2.18
N ASN A 9 -14.28 0.35 -3.24
CA ASN A 9 -14.79 0.43 -4.60
C ASN A 9 -15.61 -0.83 -4.88
N ASP A 10 -16.93 -0.70 -4.77
CA ASP A 10 -17.93 -1.74 -5.09
C ASP A 10 -18.36 -1.73 -6.57
N GLY A 11 -17.84 -0.78 -7.37
CA GLY A 11 -18.11 -0.61 -8.79
C GLY A 11 -17.31 -1.54 -9.72
N GLY A 12 -17.58 -1.42 -11.02
CA GLY A 12 -16.88 -2.16 -12.07
C GLY A 12 -15.52 -1.57 -12.40
N VAL A 13 -14.81 -2.19 -13.35
CA VAL A 13 -13.45 -1.80 -13.80
C VAL A 13 -13.39 -0.37 -14.32
N GLU A 14 -14.43 0.03 -15.07
CA GLU A 14 -14.53 1.36 -15.68
C GLU A 14 -14.62 2.47 -14.60
N ASP A 15 -15.08 2.13 -13.39
CA ASP A 15 -15.20 3.06 -12.27
C ASP A 15 -13.92 3.17 -11.43
N ALA A 16 -12.97 2.22 -11.54
CA ALA A 16 -11.84 2.14 -10.63
C ALA A 16 -10.86 3.31 -10.79
N ALA A 17 -10.59 3.75 -12.02
CA ALA A 17 -9.69 4.87 -12.29
C ALA A 17 -10.28 6.20 -11.81
N ASP A 18 -11.57 6.41 -12.02
CA ASP A 18 -12.29 7.60 -11.56
C ASP A 18 -12.38 7.60 -10.03
N PHE A 19 -12.65 6.45 -9.42
CA PHE A 19 -12.60 6.27 -7.97
C PHE A 19 -11.23 6.63 -7.38
N VAL A 20 -10.13 6.15 -8.00
CA VAL A 20 -8.77 6.52 -7.60
C VAL A 20 -8.53 8.02 -7.75
N ARG A 21 -8.94 8.63 -8.87
CA ARG A 21 -8.79 10.07 -9.12
C ARG A 21 -9.51 10.90 -8.06
N ASP A 22 -10.72 10.50 -7.69
CA ASP A 22 -11.52 11.17 -6.67
C ASP A 22 -10.88 11.09 -5.27
N GLU A 23 -10.38 9.92 -4.89
CA GLU A 23 -9.73 9.74 -3.59
C GLU A 23 -8.36 10.42 -3.54
N LEU A 24 -7.60 10.43 -4.64
CA LEU A 24 -6.38 11.23 -4.77
C LEU A 24 -6.67 12.73 -4.63
N SER A 25 -7.71 13.23 -5.33
CA SER A 25 -8.09 14.64 -5.24
C SER A 25 -8.50 15.03 -3.82
N ARG A 26 -9.21 14.15 -3.12
CA ARG A 26 -9.53 14.32 -1.70
C ARG A 26 -8.28 14.34 -0.82
N LEU A 27 -7.36 13.39 -1.03
CA LEU A 27 -6.12 13.29 -0.27
C LEU A 27 -5.24 14.55 -0.44
N LEU A 28 -5.10 15.04 -1.68
CA LEU A 28 -4.31 16.23 -2.01
C LEU A 28 -4.93 17.53 -1.48
N ALA A 29 -6.25 17.58 -1.28
CA ALA A 29 -6.93 18.72 -0.67
C ALA A 29 -6.70 18.83 0.85
N ILE A 30 -6.17 17.78 1.49
CA ILE A 30 -5.83 17.83 2.92
C ILE A 30 -4.56 18.65 3.10
N ARG A 31 -4.58 19.53 4.11
CA ARG A 31 -3.45 20.40 4.42
C ARG A 31 -2.16 19.59 4.62
N PRO A 32 -1.00 20.08 4.15
CA PRO A 32 0.27 19.35 4.30
C PRO A 32 0.65 19.05 5.76
N GLU A 33 0.23 19.90 6.71
CA GLU A 33 0.56 19.76 8.13
C GLU A 33 -0.31 18.73 8.85
N ASP A 34 -1.36 18.22 8.20
CA ASP A 34 -2.25 17.19 8.72
C ASP A 34 -1.94 15.85 8.03
N PRO A 35 -1.19 14.91 8.64
CA PRO A 35 -0.86 13.64 8.02
C PRO A 35 -2.10 12.85 7.60
N ALA A 36 -2.10 12.33 6.38
CA ALA A 36 -3.25 11.66 5.80
C ALA A 36 -2.86 10.44 4.98
N THR A 37 -3.72 9.43 5.01
CA THR A 37 -3.55 8.19 4.24
C THR A 37 -4.92 7.73 3.78
N ALA A 38 -5.00 7.27 2.53
CA ALA A 38 -6.18 6.60 2.02
C ALA A 38 -5.86 5.12 1.71
N LEU A 39 -6.78 4.24 2.08
CA LEU A 39 -6.77 2.81 1.77
C LEU A 39 -7.97 2.49 0.91
N LEU A 40 -7.72 2.04 -0.31
CA LEU A 40 -8.72 1.73 -1.31
C LEU A 40 -8.84 0.21 -1.39
N VAL A 41 -10.00 -0.33 -0.99
CA VAL A 41 -10.34 -1.74 -1.16
C VAL A 41 -11.00 -1.93 -2.52
N LEU A 42 -10.42 -2.79 -3.35
CA LEU A 42 -10.87 -3.02 -4.72
C LEU A 42 -11.55 -4.38 -4.79
N THR A 43 -12.88 -4.40 -4.86
CA THR A 43 -13.66 -5.66 -4.80
C THR A 43 -14.04 -6.22 -6.16
N SER A 44 -13.67 -5.55 -7.26
CA SER A 44 -13.91 -6.08 -8.60
C SER A 44 -13.13 -7.40 -8.81
N PRO A 45 -13.77 -8.46 -9.34
CA PRO A 45 -13.14 -9.79 -9.47
C PRO A 45 -11.84 -9.80 -10.27
N GLN A 46 -11.62 -8.84 -11.17
CA GLN A 46 -10.37 -8.77 -11.91
C GLN A 46 -9.15 -8.54 -11.02
N PHE A 47 -9.34 -7.89 -9.86
CA PHE A 47 -8.24 -7.54 -8.97
C PHE A 47 -7.88 -8.69 -8.03
N GLU A 48 -8.62 -9.80 -8.04
CA GLU A 48 -8.19 -11.07 -7.46
C GLU A 48 -6.95 -11.63 -8.18
N ASP A 49 -6.72 -11.23 -9.44
CA ASP A 49 -5.46 -11.47 -10.13
C ASP A 49 -4.44 -10.39 -9.75
N PHE A 50 -3.35 -10.81 -9.10
CA PHE A 50 -2.30 -9.90 -8.65
C PHE A 50 -1.66 -9.12 -9.81
N GLY A 51 -1.46 -9.74 -10.98
CA GLY A 51 -0.89 -9.07 -12.15
C GLY A 51 -1.81 -7.98 -12.72
N LYS A 52 -3.13 -8.18 -12.65
CA LYS A 52 -4.13 -7.16 -12.98
C LYS A 52 -4.10 -6.00 -11.99
N LEU A 53 -3.98 -6.29 -10.69
CA LEU A 53 -3.80 -5.24 -9.67
C LEU A 53 -2.52 -4.44 -9.93
N MET A 54 -1.39 -5.09 -10.23
CA MET A 54 -0.12 -4.40 -10.50
C MET A 54 -0.19 -3.53 -11.76
N SER A 55 -0.85 -4.01 -12.82
CA SER A 55 -1.08 -3.23 -14.03
C SER A 55 -1.91 -1.97 -13.74
N PHE A 56 -2.96 -2.11 -12.93
CA PHE A 56 -3.79 -0.99 -12.51
C PHE A 56 -3.08 -0.05 -11.53
N GLN A 57 -2.24 -0.57 -10.62
CA GLN A 57 -1.42 0.24 -9.74
C GLN A 57 -0.51 1.18 -10.53
N SER A 58 0.09 0.70 -11.62
CA SER A 58 0.91 1.54 -12.51
C SER A 58 0.09 2.68 -13.14
N GLN A 59 -1.14 2.40 -13.56
CA GLN A 59 -2.07 3.43 -14.05
C GLN A 59 -2.45 4.43 -12.94
N ALA A 60 -2.78 3.94 -11.75
CA ALA A 60 -3.11 4.77 -10.59
C ALA A 60 -1.94 5.67 -10.18
N GLN A 61 -0.70 5.17 -10.26
CA GLN A 61 0.51 5.94 -10.00
C GLN A 61 0.71 7.08 -11.01
N ALA A 62 0.39 6.84 -12.30
CA ALA A 62 0.43 7.88 -13.31
C ALA A 62 -0.63 8.97 -13.05
N ILE A 63 -1.86 8.59 -12.70
CA ILE A 63 -2.93 9.53 -12.32
C ILE A 63 -2.50 10.38 -11.11
N ALA A 64 -1.89 9.75 -10.10
CA ALA A 64 -1.38 10.43 -8.91
C ALA A 64 -0.32 11.48 -9.26
N TYR A 65 0.63 11.12 -10.13
CA TYR A 65 1.67 12.03 -10.61
C TYR A 65 1.07 13.24 -11.34
N GLU A 66 0.17 13.00 -12.31
CA GLU A 66 -0.48 14.06 -13.09
C GLU A 66 -1.28 15.03 -12.21
N LEU A 67 -2.07 14.50 -11.27
CA LEU A 67 -2.85 15.30 -10.33
C LEU A 67 -1.95 16.14 -9.43
N ALA A 68 -0.95 15.53 -8.79
CA ALA A 68 -0.02 16.24 -7.91
C ALA A 68 0.71 17.37 -8.65
N PHE A 69 1.21 17.08 -9.86
CA PHE A 69 1.86 18.08 -10.71
C PHE A 69 0.92 19.23 -11.07
N SER A 70 -0.31 18.93 -11.48
CA SER A 70 -1.29 19.96 -11.87
C SER A 70 -1.70 20.88 -10.71
N GLN A 71 -1.66 20.38 -9.47
CA GLN A 71 -2.05 21.11 -8.26
C GLN A 71 -0.86 21.75 -7.54
N GLY A 72 0.37 21.51 -7.99
CA GLY A 72 1.58 21.93 -7.28
C GLY A 72 1.70 21.31 -5.88
N ALA A 73 1.17 20.10 -5.72
CA ALA A 73 1.13 19.37 -4.45
C ALA A 73 2.26 18.34 -4.37
N ALA A 74 2.47 17.77 -3.18
CA ALA A 74 3.42 16.67 -3.00
C ALA A 74 2.98 15.42 -3.78
N GLU A 75 3.96 14.65 -4.26
CA GLU A 75 3.69 13.38 -4.93
C GLU A 75 2.97 12.39 -3.99
N VAL A 76 2.25 11.44 -4.58
CA VAL A 76 1.56 10.38 -3.85
C VAL A 76 2.09 9.03 -4.33
N GLN A 77 2.60 8.24 -3.40
CA GLN A 77 2.99 6.86 -3.62
C GLN A 77 1.73 5.97 -3.58
N VAL A 78 1.57 5.15 -4.62
CA VAL A 78 0.48 4.18 -4.74
C VAL A 78 1.04 2.78 -4.49
N LEU A 79 0.80 2.22 -3.30
CA LEU A 79 1.37 0.94 -2.89
C LEU A 79 0.31 -0.18 -2.97
N PRO A 80 0.55 -1.26 -3.74
CA PRO A 80 -0.38 -2.37 -3.86
C PRO A 80 -0.24 -3.38 -2.71
N PHE A 81 -1.38 -3.85 -2.21
CA PHE A 81 -1.48 -4.91 -1.22
C PHE A 81 -2.43 -5.99 -1.75
N HIS A 82 -2.05 -7.26 -1.63
CA HIS A 82 -2.79 -8.37 -2.25
C HIS A 82 -2.60 -9.68 -1.48
N PRO A 83 -3.57 -10.60 -1.46
CA PRO A 83 -3.39 -11.95 -0.91
C PRO A 83 -2.14 -12.67 -1.45
N ASP A 84 -1.96 -12.58 -2.76
CA ASP A 84 -0.87 -13.21 -3.53
C ASP A 84 0.33 -12.29 -3.79
N ALA A 85 0.50 -11.22 -2.99
CA ALA A 85 1.62 -10.32 -3.14
C ALA A 85 2.97 -11.08 -3.09
N SER A 86 3.77 -10.88 -4.14
CA SER A 86 5.09 -11.49 -4.33
C SER A 86 5.95 -10.56 -5.18
N TYR A 87 7.03 -10.01 -4.62
CA TYR A 87 7.86 -9.01 -5.29
C TYR A 87 9.28 -9.49 -5.61
N SER A 88 9.67 -10.64 -5.08
CA SER A 88 10.99 -11.22 -5.28
C SER A 88 10.93 -12.46 -6.17
N GLU A 89 12.08 -12.87 -6.69
CA GLU A 89 12.25 -14.17 -7.36
C GLU A 89 12.23 -15.35 -6.36
N LEU A 90 12.27 -15.06 -5.06
CA LEU A 90 12.19 -16.07 -4.02
C LEU A 90 10.73 -16.47 -3.81
N VAL A 91 10.41 -17.69 -4.22
CA VAL A 91 9.12 -18.30 -3.89
C VAL A 91 8.95 -18.30 -2.37
N ASN A 92 7.81 -17.78 -1.89
CA ASN A 92 7.49 -17.69 -0.47
C ASN A 92 8.49 -16.85 0.35
N ASP A 93 8.97 -15.72 -0.20
CA ASP A 93 9.76 -14.78 0.59
C ASP A 93 8.94 -14.26 1.78
N PRO A 94 9.38 -14.49 3.03
CA PRO A 94 8.69 -13.95 4.20
C PRO A 94 8.54 -12.42 4.17
N ALA A 95 9.43 -11.68 3.48
CA ALA A 95 9.34 -10.23 3.38
C ALA A 95 8.05 -9.75 2.69
N ASP A 96 7.51 -10.53 1.75
CA ASP A 96 6.27 -10.21 1.04
C ASP A 96 5.06 -10.20 1.99
N CYS A 97 5.15 -10.83 3.17
CA CYS A 97 4.12 -10.78 4.20
C CYS A 97 3.83 -9.34 4.70
N SER A 98 4.77 -8.40 4.53
CA SER A 98 4.59 -6.98 4.88
C SER A 98 3.61 -6.24 3.97
N THR A 99 3.36 -6.77 2.77
CA THR A 99 2.51 -6.21 1.72
C THR A 99 1.37 -7.16 1.31
N ARG A 100 1.21 -8.27 2.05
CA ARG A 100 0.04 -9.14 1.93
C ARG A 100 -1.16 -8.57 2.67
N SER A 101 -2.33 -8.84 2.14
CA SER A 101 -3.58 -8.37 2.72
C SER A 101 -4.77 -9.24 2.30
N PRO A 102 -5.92 -9.20 3.01
CA PRO A 102 -7.02 -10.14 2.75
C PRO A 102 -7.83 -9.83 1.50
N LEU A 103 -7.71 -8.62 0.95
CA LEU A 103 -8.41 -8.19 -0.25
C LEU A 103 -7.45 -7.36 -1.10
N PRO A 104 -7.63 -7.29 -2.42
CA PRO A 104 -6.87 -6.39 -3.27
C PRO A 104 -7.05 -4.94 -2.80
N MET A 105 -5.93 -4.26 -2.55
CA MET A 105 -5.93 -2.91 -1.98
C MET A 105 -4.84 -2.02 -2.59
N LEU A 106 -5.12 -0.71 -2.63
CA LEU A 106 -4.12 0.33 -2.87
C LEU A 106 -4.01 1.26 -1.65
N HIS A 107 -2.81 1.41 -1.13
CA HIS A 107 -2.46 2.44 -0.16
C HIS A 107 -1.98 3.69 -0.89
N LEU A 108 -2.61 4.83 -0.60
CA LEU A 108 -2.18 6.14 -1.10
C LEU A 108 -1.49 6.90 0.04
N LEU A 109 -0.19 7.16 -0.14
CA LEU A 109 0.65 7.85 0.83
C LEU A 109 1.25 9.10 0.19
N ARG A 110 1.05 10.27 0.80
CA ARG A 110 1.74 11.48 0.34
C ARG A 110 3.22 11.35 0.67
N ASP A 111 4.07 11.65 -0.31
CA ASP A 111 5.53 11.53 -0.16
C ASP A 111 6.05 12.40 0.98
N ALA A 112 5.46 13.58 1.19
CA ALA A 112 5.76 14.44 2.33
C ALA A 112 5.51 13.76 3.69
N ASP A 113 4.42 13.01 3.83
CA ASP A 113 4.11 12.28 5.08
C ASP A 113 5.06 11.10 5.30
N VAL A 114 5.43 10.41 4.20
CA VAL A 114 6.39 9.30 4.24
C VAL A 114 7.76 9.81 4.66
N ASN A 115 8.25 10.88 4.02
CA ASN A 115 9.55 11.48 4.33
C ASN A 115 9.61 11.97 5.79
N GLU A 116 8.54 12.57 6.31
CA GLU A 116 8.49 12.96 7.72
C GLU A 116 8.54 11.75 8.65
N ALA A 117 7.82 10.66 8.33
CA ALA A 117 7.88 9.42 9.10
C ALA A 117 9.28 8.79 9.07
N GLU A 118 9.97 8.82 7.94
CA GLU A 118 11.35 8.35 7.80
C GLU A 118 12.34 9.22 8.59
N ASN A 119 12.18 10.55 8.57
CA ASN A 119 12.98 11.47 9.38
C ASN A 119 12.77 11.21 10.88
N MET A 120 11.53 11.04 11.31
CA MET A 120 11.20 10.72 12.71
C MET A 120 11.78 9.38 13.13
N TRP A 121 11.71 8.36 12.26
CA TRP A 121 12.36 7.08 12.48
C TRP A 121 13.86 7.24 12.66
N ALA A 122 14.51 7.98 11.75
CA ALA A 122 15.93 8.24 11.81
C ALA A 122 16.30 8.91 13.13
N LEU A 123 15.62 10.00 13.53
CA LEU A 123 15.89 10.73 14.78
C LEU A 123 15.79 9.83 16.03
N GLN A 124 14.78 8.96 16.09
CA GLN A 124 14.58 8.05 17.22
C GLN A 124 15.59 6.90 17.28
N HIS A 125 16.17 6.54 16.14
CA HIS A 125 17.08 5.39 16.01
C HIS A 125 18.50 5.81 15.61
N SER A 126 18.83 7.10 15.69
CA SER A 126 20.08 7.76 15.28
C SER A 126 21.34 7.33 16.07
N HIS A 127 21.25 6.33 16.95
CA HIS A 127 22.40 5.80 17.70
C HIS A 127 23.21 4.73 16.95
N GLY A 128 22.99 4.54 15.64
CA GLY A 128 23.82 3.66 14.83
C GLY A 128 23.25 3.40 13.45
N LYS A 129 23.94 2.58 12.67
CA LYS A 129 23.64 2.13 11.29
C LYS A 129 22.30 1.36 11.16
N MET A 130 21.22 1.83 11.77
CA MET A 130 19.92 1.18 11.65
C MET A 130 19.47 1.27 10.19
N PRO A 131 19.05 0.13 9.61
CA PRO A 131 18.49 0.12 8.27
C PRO A 131 17.18 0.94 8.22
N GLY A 132 16.80 1.38 7.02
CA GLY A 132 15.48 1.99 6.79
C GLY A 132 14.34 1.07 7.22
N ILE A 133 13.15 1.63 7.45
CA ILE A 133 11.99 0.91 7.99
C ILE A 133 11.68 -0.34 7.16
N GLN A 134 11.67 -0.20 5.84
CA GLN A 134 11.39 -1.26 4.88
C GLN A 134 12.44 -2.37 4.97
N GLN A 135 13.73 -2.03 4.97
CA GLN A 135 14.82 -3.00 5.10
C GLN A 135 14.78 -3.73 6.45
N ARG A 136 14.47 -3.02 7.55
CA ARG A 136 14.28 -3.64 8.86
C ARG A 136 13.12 -4.62 8.85
N ASN A 137 11.98 -4.25 8.28
CA ASN A 137 10.79 -5.10 8.20
C ASN A 137 11.08 -6.37 7.40
N SER A 138 11.71 -6.24 6.23
CA SER A 138 12.08 -7.39 5.39
C SER A 138 13.07 -8.30 6.10
N ALA A 139 14.11 -7.75 6.76
CA ALA A 139 15.07 -8.54 7.52
C ALA A 139 14.42 -9.28 8.70
N TYR A 140 13.53 -8.60 9.42
CA TYR A 140 12.79 -9.19 10.53
C TYR A 140 11.92 -10.37 10.05
N LEU A 141 11.09 -10.16 9.03
CA LEU A 141 10.21 -11.20 8.50
C LEU A 141 11.00 -12.40 7.94
N ARG A 142 12.09 -12.13 7.19
CA ARG A 142 12.99 -13.20 6.72
C ARG A 142 13.63 -13.96 7.88
N GLY A 143 13.98 -13.28 8.96
CA GLY A 143 14.49 -13.90 10.19
C GLY A 143 13.48 -14.80 10.92
N LEU A 144 12.18 -14.54 10.78
CA LEU A 144 11.12 -15.43 11.30
C LEU A 144 10.97 -16.71 10.47
N GLY A 145 11.37 -16.67 9.19
CA GLY A 145 11.11 -17.73 8.23
C GLY A 145 9.65 -17.79 7.76
N TRP A 146 9.41 -18.58 6.71
CA TRP A 146 8.11 -18.62 6.03
C TRP A 146 6.96 -19.09 6.91
N GLU A 147 7.16 -20.18 7.67
CA GLU A 147 6.07 -20.78 8.46
C GLU A 147 5.49 -19.80 9.48
N LEU A 148 6.36 -19.10 10.22
CA LEU A 148 5.94 -18.15 11.22
C LEU A 148 5.37 -16.87 10.58
N ALA A 149 6.07 -16.30 9.58
CA ALA A 149 5.61 -15.08 8.91
C ALA A 149 4.24 -15.28 8.23
N SER A 150 4.08 -16.36 7.47
CA SER A 150 2.81 -16.69 6.81
C SER A 150 1.70 -16.98 7.83
N SER A 151 2.01 -17.56 8.99
CA SER A 151 1.02 -17.79 10.05
C SER A 151 0.37 -16.51 10.58
N MET A 152 1.13 -15.41 10.62
CA MET A 152 0.63 -14.08 11.01
C MET A 152 -0.26 -13.48 9.91
N CYS A 153 -0.03 -13.87 8.66
CA CYS A 153 -0.81 -13.46 7.49
C CYS A 153 -1.95 -14.43 7.14
N LYS A 154 -2.20 -15.52 7.88
CA LYS A 154 -3.20 -16.56 7.56
C LYS A 154 -4.65 -16.05 7.39
N ARG A 155 -4.96 -14.83 7.84
CA ARG A 155 -6.26 -14.18 7.56
C ARG A 155 -6.34 -13.54 6.18
N CYS A 156 -5.24 -13.53 5.43
CA CYS A 156 -5.16 -13.03 4.07
C CYS A 156 -5.27 -14.14 3.02
N ASP A 157 -5.42 -15.40 3.45
CA ASP A 157 -5.76 -16.50 2.55
C ASP A 157 -7.27 -16.41 2.28
N PRO A 158 -7.70 -16.11 1.04
CA PRO A 158 -9.10 -16.07 0.66
C PRO A 158 -9.60 -17.52 0.59
N GLN A 159 -9.73 -18.19 1.73
CA GLN A 159 -10.53 -19.39 1.79
C GLN A 159 -11.96 -18.96 1.42
N PRO A 160 -12.57 -19.51 0.35
CA PRO A 160 -13.95 -19.19 0.04
C PRO A 160 -14.82 -19.50 1.26
N PRO A 161 -15.92 -18.76 1.50
CA PRO A 161 -16.81 -19.05 2.61
C PRO A 161 -17.19 -20.53 2.56
N ARG A 162 -16.94 -21.25 3.65
CA ARG A 162 -17.38 -22.64 3.75
C ARG A 162 -18.91 -22.61 3.70
N LEU A 163 -19.46 -23.13 2.60
CA LEU A 163 -20.89 -23.41 2.44
C LEU A 163 -21.37 -24.41 3.49
#